data_AF-A0AAU7K0H4-F1
#
_entry.id   AF-A0AAU7K0H4-F1
#
_cell.length_a   1.000
_cell.length_b   1.000
_cell.length_c   1.000
_cell.angle_alpha   90.00
_cell.angle_beta   90.00
_cell.angle_gamma   90.00
#
_symmetry.space_group_name_H-M   'P 1'
#
loop_
_entity.id
_entity.type
_entity.pdbx_description
1 polymer ?
#
loop_
_entity_poly.entity_id
_entity_poly.type
_entity_poly.pdbx_seq_one_letter_code
_entity_poly.pdbx_strand_id
1 'polypeptide(L)'
;MKLKIFTLFFLPAIAALSFSCRKAELLQPEPVKIIQLNVTGASSVQLEYLYKDSVIAAPPAGGINVKTLLTVKDQQADLKVRKKGSTEILLSKTITAAPFDQFISIFYDGIKIYNSSVSLNIKGYALAGELEFSLDGKVFLSGTGTINNLSPILIDQGNTREITVRRKGETAVLLTKTIESATPRQNINFFFDGTKIVDNVKLDPPVNAANMLVSAKFETLFAPQFKNVDVDLVFYTRLKPQSTAAYATAGTKVMPEIRLTLLKDGSFSQTELPPLPGANYIYSFDIVEKGTNTVPYTTTSAPFVLATFPFKPNEGRYGEINFEAGKSKLFVINDTKNVLANTRGTYFSGKITDLSQYFQ
;
A
#
# COMPACT_ATOMS: atom_id res chain seq x y z
N MET A 1 68.67 21.14 83.09
CA MET A 1 68.29 21.84 81.84
C MET A 1 68.69 21.00 80.63
N LYS A 2 67.85 20.02 80.25
CA LYS A 2 68.02 19.19 79.04
C LYS A 2 66.64 18.65 78.65
N LEU A 3 65.86 19.47 77.95
CA LEU A 3 64.56 19.24 77.28
C LEU A 3 64.00 20.66 77.16
N LYS A 4 63.93 21.32 75.99
CA LYS A 4 62.85 21.18 75.02
C LYS A 4 63.16 22.05 73.77
N ILE A 5 64.38 21.97 73.23
CA ILE A 5 64.71 22.59 71.93
C ILE A 5 64.17 21.74 70.76
N PHE A 6 63.86 20.46 71.01
CA PHE A 6 63.35 19.54 70.00
C PHE A 6 61.88 19.78 69.59
N THR A 7 61.07 20.45 70.40
CA THR A 7 59.63 20.61 70.11
C THR A 7 59.32 21.83 69.22
N LEU A 8 60.24 22.80 69.09
CA LEU A 8 59.98 24.03 68.34
C LEU A 8 60.28 23.91 66.84
N PHE A 9 61.13 22.97 66.43
CA PHE A 9 61.48 22.75 65.01
C PHE A 9 60.54 21.78 64.27
N PHE A 10 59.77 20.94 64.99
CA PHE A 10 58.87 19.98 64.35
C PHE A 10 57.50 20.55 63.96
N LEU A 11 57.01 21.58 64.66
CA LEU A 11 55.74 22.24 64.31
C LEU A 11 55.74 22.95 62.94
N PRO A 12 56.78 23.73 62.55
CA PRO A 12 56.79 24.36 61.23
C PRO A 12 57.02 23.34 60.10
N ALA A 13 57.72 22.22 60.37
CA ALA A 13 57.93 21.16 59.39
C ALA A 13 56.63 20.38 59.08
N ILE A 14 55.79 20.11 60.09
CA ILE A 14 54.48 19.46 59.90
C ILE A 14 53.50 20.40 59.20
N ALA A 15 53.54 21.70 59.48
CA ALA A 15 52.73 22.70 58.77
C ALA A 15 53.18 22.87 57.31
N ALA A 16 54.49 22.84 57.01
CA ALA A 16 54.98 22.89 55.64
C ALA A 16 54.64 21.62 54.82
N LEU A 17 54.64 20.45 55.46
CA LEU A 17 54.25 19.19 54.82
C LEU A 17 52.74 19.08 54.55
N SER A 18 51.88 19.72 55.37
CA SER A 18 50.42 19.73 55.13
C SER A 18 49.97 20.71 54.04
N PHE A 19 50.81 21.67 53.64
CA PHE A 19 50.60 22.50 52.44
C PHE A 19 51.32 21.97 51.19
N SER A 20 52.26 21.04 51.34
CA SER A 20 53.07 20.48 50.26
C SER A 20 52.48 19.19 49.65
N CYS A 21 51.17 19.13 49.40
CA CYS A 21 50.61 18.27 48.35
C CYS A 21 49.11 18.52 48.15
N ARG A 22 48.77 19.70 47.63
CA ARG A 22 47.65 19.74 46.70
C ARG A 22 48.24 20.07 45.34
N LYS A 23 48.67 19.01 44.64
CA LYS A 23 48.75 19.07 43.19
C LYS A 23 47.31 19.37 42.77
N ALA A 24 47.01 20.65 42.56
CA ALA A 24 45.82 21.03 41.84
C ALA A 24 45.99 20.36 40.48
N GLU A 25 45.31 19.23 40.26
CA GLU A 25 45.07 18.80 38.91
C GLU A 25 44.42 19.99 38.24
N LEU A 26 45.15 20.60 37.29
CA LEU A 26 44.56 21.55 36.37
C LEU A 26 43.28 20.88 35.91
N LEU A 27 42.14 21.48 36.26
CA LEU A 27 40.85 21.14 35.68
C LEU A 27 41.13 21.03 34.19
N GLN A 28 41.21 19.81 33.64
CA GLN A 28 41.41 19.68 32.22
C GLN A 28 40.25 20.45 31.61
N PRO A 29 40.50 21.48 30.77
CA PRO A 29 39.41 22.06 29.99
C PRO A 29 38.71 20.88 29.33
N GLU A 30 37.38 20.79 29.46
CA GLU A 30 36.61 19.60 29.09
C GLU A 30 37.19 18.96 27.83
N PRO A 31 37.55 17.66 27.87
CA PRO A 31 38.27 17.05 26.77
C PRO A 31 37.50 17.25 25.48
N VAL A 32 38.20 17.72 24.46
CA VAL A 32 37.62 18.01 23.15
C VAL A 32 36.99 16.72 22.60
N LYS A 33 35.67 16.70 22.48
CA LYS A 33 34.94 15.53 22.00
C LYS A 33 34.83 15.57 20.47
N ILE A 34 35.26 14.48 19.84
CA ILE A 34 35.14 14.27 18.40
C ILE A 34 33.95 13.35 18.17
N ILE A 35 33.14 13.69 17.17
CA ILE A 35 32.05 12.84 16.68
C ILE A 35 32.23 12.57 15.19
N GLN A 36 31.66 11.46 14.71
CA GLN A 36 31.44 11.18 13.31
C GLN A 36 29.99 11.50 12.95
N LEU A 37 29.81 12.53 12.14
CA LEU A 37 28.52 12.90 11.59
C LEU A 37 28.30 12.16 10.27
N ASN A 38 27.24 11.37 10.20
CA ASN A 38 26.76 10.70 9.01
C ASN A 38 25.41 11.32 8.60
N VAL A 39 25.38 12.05 7.49
CA VAL A 39 24.14 12.58 6.90
C VAL A 39 23.78 11.78 5.66
N THR A 40 22.55 11.27 5.63
CA THR A 40 22.03 10.47 4.52
C THR A 40 20.68 11.00 4.03
N GLY A 41 20.29 10.61 2.82
CA GLY A 41 18.95 10.89 2.29
C GLY A 41 18.99 11.36 0.83
N ALA A 42 18.08 12.25 0.43
CA ALA A 42 18.02 12.73 -0.94
C ALA A 42 17.48 14.16 -1.08
N SER A 43 17.91 14.87 -2.13
CA SER A 43 17.37 16.19 -2.47
C SER A 43 17.36 16.44 -3.97
N SER A 44 16.35 17.16 -4.47
CA SER A 44 16.30 17.64 -5.86
C SER A 44 17.25 18.81 -6.16
N VAL A 45 17.85 19.42 -5.12
CA VAL A 45 18.78 20.55 -5.26
C VAL A 45 20.06 20.31 -4.45
N GLN A 46 21.12 21.07 -4.75
CA GLN A 46 22.34 21.03 -3.93
C GLN A 46 22.10 21.72 -2.59
N LEU A 47 22.42 21.01 -1.51
CA LEU A 47 22.36 21.51 -0.15
C LEU A 47 23.79 21.74 0.39
N GLU A 48 23.95 22.78 1.20
CA GLU A 48 25.14 23.03 1.99
C GLU A 48 24.87 22.66 3.45
N TYR A 49 25.84 21.97 4.06
CA TYR A 49 25.85 21.61 5.47
C TYR A 49 26.85 22.50 6.18
N LEU A 50 26.41 23.24 7.19
CA LEU A 50 27.20 24.23 7.90
C LEU A 50 27.40 23.85 9.36
N TYR A 51 28.62 24.06 9.83
CA TYR A 51 29.03 23.89 11.21
C TYR A 51 29.96 25.04 11.61
N LYS A 52 29.63 25.76 12.69
CA LYS A 52 30.39 26.94 13.17
C LYS A 52 30.76 27.90 12.02
N ASP A 53 29.73 28.27 11.25
CA ASP A 53 29.78 29.18 10.10
C ASP A 53 30.60 28.71 8.88
N SER A 54 31.12 27.48 8.91
CA SER A 54 31.86 26.88 7.79
C SER A 54 31.01 25.83 7.08
N VAL A 55 31.08 25.79 5.75
CA VAL A 55 30.51 24.69 4.96
C VAL A 55 31.37 23.45 5.13
N ILE A 56 30.81 22.40 5.72
CA ILE A 56 31.49 21.12 5.96
C ILE A 56 31.23 20.09 4.86
N ALA A 57 30.15 20.25 4.09
CA ALA A 57 29.83 19.42 2.95
C ALA A 57 28.86 20.13 1.99
N ALA A 58 28.94 19.78 0.71
CA ALA A 58 28.01 20.23 -0.34
C ALA A 58 27.87 19.13 -1.42
N PRO A 59 27.21 18.00 -1.11
CA PRO A 59 27.03 16.91 -2.07
C PRO A 59 26.22 17.38 -3.30
N PRO A 60 26.40 16.74 -4.45
CA PRO A 60 25.56 16.99 -5.63
C PRO A 60 24.08 16.67 -5.33
N ALA A 61 23.18 17.24 -6.12
CA ALA A 61 21.76 16.91 -6.06
C ALA A 61 21.54 15.41 -6.39
N GLY A 62 20.48 14.83 -5.82
CA GLY A 62 20.19 13.40 -5.86
C GLY A 62 20.41 12.75 -4.49
N GLY A 63 21.32 11.78 -4.41
CA GLY A 63 21.64 11.06 -3.18
C GLY A 63 22.58 11.84 -2.25
N ILE A 64 22.21 11.93 -0.97
CA ILE A 64 23.03 12.53 0.08
C ILE A 64 23.77 11.39 0.81
N ASN A 65 25.09 11.48 0.83
CA ASN A 65 25.94 10.65 1.68
C ASN A 65 27.13 11.51 2.13
N VAL A 66 27.04 12.06 3.34
CA VAL A 66 28.09 12.86 3.96
C VAL A 66 28.59 12.12 5.17
N LYS A 67 29.90 11.91 5.24
CA LYS A 67 30.59 11.34 6.40
C LYS A 67 31.75 12.23 6.78
N THR A 68 31.71 12.83 7.98
CA THR A 68 32.73 13.79 8.41
C THR A 68 32.95 13.75 9.93
N LEU A 69 34.16 14.11 10.37
CA LEU A 69 34.52 14.21 11.79
C LEU A 69 34.40 15.66 12.25
N LEU A 70 33.68 15.88 13.35
CA LEU A 70 33.46 17.22 13.91
C LEU A 70 33.87 17.30 15.37
N THR A 71 34.37 18.47 15.77
CA THR A 71 34.80 18.76 17.13
C THR A 71 33.73 19.55 17.89
N VAL A 72 33.05 18.90 18.84
CA VAL A 72 31.98 19.49 19.67
C VAL A 72 32.55 19.83 21.06
N LYS A 73 32.62 21.13 21.38
CA LYS A 73 33.22 21.61 22.65
C LYS A 73 32.19 21.77 23.77
N ASP A 74 30.98 22.26 23.47
CA ASP A 74 30.01 22.72 24.49
C ASP A 74 28.90 21.70 24.78
N GLN A 75 29.23 20.41 24.77
CA GLN A 75 28.30 19.25 24.84
C GLN A 75 27.28 19.14 23.70
N GLN A 76 26.92 20.25 23.06
CA GLN A 76 26.00 20.39 21.94
C GLN A 76 26.55 21.41 20.95
N ALA A 77 26.13 21.30 19.69
CA ALA A 77 26.36 22.30 18.66
C ALA A 77 25.26 22.18 17.59
N ASP A 78 25.15 23.17 16.70
CA ASP A 78 24.14 23.13 15.63
C ASP A 78 24.75 22.77 14.28
N LEU A 79 24.14 21.79 13.64
CA LEU A 79 24.24 21.57 12.20
C LEU A 79 23.16 22.38 11.50
N LYS A 80 23.56 23.27 10.61
CA LYS A 80 22.61 24.04 9.77
C LYS A 80 22.64 23.52 8.34
N VAL A 81 21.50 23.55 7.67
CA VAL A 81 21.35 23.11 6.28
C VAL A 81 20.67 24.20 5.48
N ARG A 82 21.18 24.50 4.28
CA ARG A 82 20.62 25.50 3.37
C ARG A 82 20.78 25.09 1.91
N LYS A 83 20.06 25.76 1.00
CA LYS A 83 20.35 25.65 -0.44
C LYS A 83 21.74 26.22 -0.73
N LYS A 84 22.48 25.59 -1.63
CA LYS A 84 23.79 26.08 -2.05
C LYS A 84 23.71 27.54 -2.53
N GLY A 85 24.58 28.40 -2.02
CA GLY A 85 24.59 29.83 -2.34
C GLY A 85 23.45 30.67 -1.73
N SER A 86 22.56 30.08 -0.93
CA SER A 86 21.54 30.82 -0.17
C SER A 86 22.04 31.21 1.21
N THR A 87 21.47 32.25 1.81
CA THR A 87 21.65 32.60 3.23
C THR A 87 20.55 32.02 4.12
N GLU A 88 19.42 31.62 3.54
CA GLU A 88 18.26 31.08 4.26
C GLU A 88 18.56 29.68 4.82
N ILE A 89 18.43 29.51 6.13
CA ILE A 89 18.61 28.22 6.79
C ILE A 89 17.30 27.44 6.74
N LEU A 90 17.32 26.27 6.08
CA LEU A 90 16.18 25.37 5.93
C LEU A 90 15.97 24.46 7.15
N LEU A 91 17.06 24.10 7.83
CA LEU A 91 17.05 23.23 9.02
C LEU A 91 18.19 23.64 9.95
N SER A 92 17.90 23.71 11.25
CA SER A 92 18.91 23.68 12.31
C SER A 92 18.68 22.44 13.15
N LYS A 93 19.70 21.61 13.34
CA LYS A 93 19.62 20.38 14.12
C LYS A 93 20.78 20.30 15.10
N THR A 94 20.45 20.13 16.36
CA THR A 94 21.45 19.95 17.41
C THR A 94 22.17 18.61 17.23
N ILE A 95 23.49 18.66 17.24
CA ILE A 95 24.40 17.52 17.33
C ILE A 95 25.06 17.55 18.71
N THR A 96 25.17 16.39 19.34
CA THR A 96 25.71 16.26 20.70
C THR A 96 27.18 15.87 20.67
N ALA A 97 27.86 15.88 21.80
CA ALA A 97 29.24 15.42 21.90
C ALA A 97 29.38 13.89 22.11
N ALA A 98 28.24 13.20 22.27
CA ALA A 98 28.12 11.74 22.37
C ALA A 98 26.70 11.31 21.93
N PRO A 99 26.51 10.13 21.31
CA PRO A 99 27.51 9.13 20.96
C PRO A 99 28.50 9.59 19.87
N PHE A 100 29.60 8.85 19.69
CA PHE A 100 30.62 9.14 18.65
C PHE A 100 29.97 9.17 17.26
N ASP A 101 29.22 8.13 16.89
CA ASP A 101 28.47 8.10 15.64
C ASP A 101 27.12 8.79 15.80
N GLN A 102 26.89 9.84 15.00
CA GLN A 102 25.59 10.48 14.87
C GLN A 102 25.05 10.32 13.46
N PHE A 103 23.78 9.93 13.37
CA PHE A 103 23.08 9.68 12.11
C PHE A 103 21.94 10.66 11.93
N ILE A 104 21.94 11.35 10.80
CA ILE A 104 20.89 12.29 10.44
C ILE A 104 20.39 11.95 9.05
N SER A 105 19.08 11.69 8.95
CA SER A 105 18.40 11.52 7.67
C SER A 105 17.76 12.84 7.26
N ILE A 106 17.99 13.27 6.02
CA ILE A 106 17.46 14.51 5.43
C ILE A 106 16.93 14.22 4.03
N PHE A 107 15.65 14.50 3.83
CA PHE A 107 15.00 14.45 2.53
C PHE A 107 14.40 15.81 2.21
N TYR A 108 14.67 16.37 1.03
CA TYR A 108 14.18 17.70 0.65
C TYR A 108 13.49 17.68 -0.70
N ASP A 109 12.21 18.10 -0.72
CA ASP A 109 11.37 18.14 -1.93
C ASP A 109 11.43 19.47 -2.69
N GLY A 110 12.25 20.43 -2.24
CA GLY A 110 12.31 21.78 -2.80
C GLY A 110 11.52 22.82 -2.01
N ILE A 111 10.70 22.39 -1.04
CA ILE A 111 9.87 23.25 -0.18
C ILE A 111 10.18 22.96 1.29
N LYS A 112 10.09 21.70 1.72
CA LYS A 112 10.24 21.28 3.12
C LYS A 112 11.29 20.18 3.27
N ILE A 113 12.06 20.23 4.37
CA ILE A 113 12.93 19.14 4.80
C ILE A 113 12.14 18.16 5.68
N TYR A 114 12.31 16.87 5.39
CA TYR A 114 11.78 15.73 6.13
C TYR A 114 12.92 14.89 6.69
N ASN A 115 12.66 14.16 7.77
CA ASN A 115 13.64 13.26 8.40
C ASN A 115 13.38 11.76 8.14
N SER A 116 12.38 11.41 7.35
CA SER A 116 12.09 10.04 6.90
C SER A 116 11.52 9.99 5.48
N SER A 117 11.54 8.81 4.89
CA SER A 117 10.92 8.48 3.61
C SER A 117 10.34 7.07 3.67
N VAL A 118 9.09 6.92 3.27
CA VAL A 118 8.40 5.63 3.14
C VAL A 118 8.38 5.22 1.67
N SER A 119 8.72 3.97 1.39
CA SER A 119 8.56 3.39 0.05
C SER A 119 7.11 2.92 -0.14
N LEU A 120 6.35 3.62 -0.97
CA LEU A 120 4.97 3.27 -1.27
C LEU A 120 4.89 2.53 -2.60
N ASN A 121 4.43 1.29 -2.55
CA ASN A 121 4.16 0.48 -3.72
C ASN A 121 2.68 0.56 -4.09
N ILE A 122 2.36 1.13 -5.24
CA ILE A 122 1.01 1.29 -5.75
C ILE A 122 0.83 0.30 -6.89
N LYS A 123 -0.04 -0.70 -6.68
CA LYS A 123 -0.36 -1.73 -7.68
C LYS A 123 -1.87 -1.79 -7.88
N GLY A 124 -2.34 -1.72 -9.12
CA GLY A 124 -3.76 -1.81 -9.38
C GLY A 124 -4.12 -1.77 -10.85
N TYR A 125 -5.41 -1.87 -11.12
CA TYR A 125 -5.94 -1.83 -12.47
C TYR A 125 -7.16 -0.91 -12.56
N ALA A 126 -7.13 0.01 -13.52
CA ALA A 126 -8.24 0.88 -13.88
C ALA A 126 -8.92 0.36 -15.16
N LEU A 127 -10.15 -0.13 -15.03
CA LEU A 127 -10.93 -0.67 -16.14
C LEU A 127 -11.27 0.39 -17.18
N ALA A 128 -11.50 1.63 -16.73
CA ALA A 128 -11.80 2.77 -17.58
C ALA A 128 -11.31 4.06 -16.92
N GLY A 129 -11.04 5.08 -17.73
CA GLY A 129 -10.58 6.39 -17.26
C GLY A 129 -9.15 6.39 -16.73
N GLU A 130 -8.71 7.58 -16.32
CA GLU A 130 -7.40 7.85 -15.72
C GLU A 130 -7.57 8.24 -14.25
N LEU A 131 -6.72 7.70 -13.38
CA LEU A 131 -6.68 8.04 -11.96
C LEU A 131 -5.50 8.98 -11.66
N GLU A 132 -5.69 9.86 -10.69
CA GLU A 132 -4.66 10.72 -10.11
C GLU A 132 -4.49 10.40 -8.63
N PHE A 133 -3.23 10.28 -8.20
CA PHE A 133 -2.84 10.12 -6.81
C PHE A 133 -2.24 11.44 -6.32
N SER A 134 -2.82 11.99 -5.27
CA SER A 134 -2.38 13.24 -4.66
C SER A 134 -1.94 13.06 -3.22
N LEU A 135 -0.93 13.83 -2.84
CA LEU A 135 -0.39 13.93 -1.50
C LEU A 135 -0.32 15.42 -1.16
N ASP A 136 -0.97 15.83 -0.08
CA ASP A 136 -1.16 17.25 0.30
C ASP A 136 -1.68 18.13 -0.86
N GLY A 137 -2.64 17.59 -1.63
CA GLY A 137 -3.27 18.26 -2.76
C GLY A 137 -2.41 18.33 -4.05
N LYS A 138 -1.18 17.83 -4.03
CA LYS A 138 -0.31 17.76 -5.22
C LYS A 138 -0.34 16.37 -5.83
N VAL A 139 -0.63 16.29 -7.12
CA VAL A 139 -0.59 15.03 -7.88
C VAL A 139 0.87 14.59 -8.04
N PHE A 140 1.19 13.36 -7.64
CA PHE A 140 2.52 12.78 -7.79
C PHE A 140 2.55 11.56 -8.72
N LEU A 141 1.39 10.97 -9.00
CA LEU A 141 1.24 9.85 -9.93
C LEU A 141 -0.10 9.96 -10.66
N SER A 142 -0.13 9.57 -11.94
CA SER A 142 -1.36 9.37 -12.70
C SER A 142 -1.23 8.15 -13.62
N GLY A 143 -2.34 7.51 -13.98
CA GLY A 143 -2.29 6.35 -14.86
C GLY A 143 -3.65 5.78 -15.29
N THR A 144 -3.61 5.00 -16.36
CA THR A 144 -4.74 4.25 -16.96
C THR A 144 -4.38 2.77 -17.02
N GLY A 145 -5.38 1.87 -17.07
CA GLY A 145 -5.12 0.43 -17.17
C GLY A 145 -4.28 -0.08 -15.99
N THR A 146 -3.20 -0.79 -16.27
CA THR A 146 -2.28 -1.30 -15.24
C THR A 146 -1.45 -0.17 -14.63
N ILE A 147 -1.57 0.01 -13.32
CA ILE A 147 -0.78 0.97 -12.53
C ILE A 147 0.13 0.17 -11.61
N ASN A 148 1.45 0.30 -11.81
CA ASN A 148 2.46 -0.35 -10.98
C ASN A 148 3.61 0.64 -10.76
N ASN A 149 3.70 1.22 -9.57
CA ASN A 149 4.64 2.28 -9.27
C ASN A 149 5.20 2.16 -7.86
N LEU A 150 6.50 2.41 -7.71
CA LEU A 150 7.16 2.57 -6.43
C LEU A 150 7.50 4.05 -6.24
N SER A 151 6.84 4.72 -5.29
CA SER A 151 7.01 6.15 -5.00
C SER A 151 7.62 6.36 -3.62
N PRO A 152 8.63 7.22 -3.46
CA PRO A 152 9.08 7.68 -2.16
C PRO A 152 8.12 8.73 -1.60
N ILE A 153 7.59 8.49 -0.41
CA ILE A 153 6.73 9.42 0.32
C ILE A 153 7.55 10.02 1.46
N LEU A 154 7.95 11.29 1.30
CA LEU A 154 8.70 12.00 2.34
C LEU A 154 7.79 12.31 3.53
N ILE A 155 8.27 12.07 4.74
CA ILE A 155 7.44 12.22 5.94
C ILE A 155 8.33 12.42 7.16
N ASP A 156 7.83 13.14 8.17
CA ASP A 156 8.53 13.26 9.44
C ASP A 156 8.26 12.02 10.31
N GLN A 157 9.29 11.52 11.00
CA GLN A 157 9.18 10.43 11.97
C GLN A 157 8.14 10.76 13.04
N GLY A 158 7.29 9.79 13.36
CA GLY A 158 6.17 9.94 14.29
C GLY A 158 4.91 10.56 13.69
N ASN A 159 4.96 11.06 12.45
CA ASN A 159 3.81 11.63 11.76
C ASN A 159 3.19 10.67 10.74
N THR A 160 2.00 11.05 10.28
CA THR A 160 1.26 10.42 9.16
C THR A 160 1.04 11.43 8.04
N ARG A 161 0.79 10.93 6.82
CA ARG A 161 0.31 11.74 5.68
C ARG A 161 -0.82 11.02 4.99
N GLU A 162 -1.63 11.76 4.24
CA GLU A 162 -2.78 11.23 3.54
C GLU A 162 -2.59 11.28 2.03
N ILE A 163 -2.80 10.14 1.38
CA ILE A 163 -2.90 10.02 -0.07
C ILE A 163 -4.37 9.93 -0.45
N THR A 164 -4.76 10.73 -1.42
CA THR A 164 -6.08 10.68 -2.03
C THR A 164 -5.97 10.21 -3.46
N VAL A 165 -6.94 9.39 -3.88
CA VAL A 165 -7.07 8.91 -5.26
C VAL A 165 -8.39 9.42 -5.81
N ARG A 166 -8.36 10.00 -7.00
CA ARG A 166 -9.54 10.52 -7.71
C ARG A 166 -9.42 10.23 -9.19
N ARG A 167 -10.53 10.33 -9.91
CA ARG A 167 -10.49 10.34 -11.37
C ARG A 167 -9.87 11.66 -11.84
N LYS A 168 -9.02 11.59 -12.87
CA LYS A 168 -8.37 12.76 -13.44
C LYS A 168 -9.38 13.80 -13.90
N GLY A 169 -9.14 15.05 -13.53
CA GLY A 169 -10.03 16.17 -13.84
C GLY A 169 -11.27 16.28 -12.96
N GLU A 170 -11.52 15.34 -12.07
CA GLU A 170 -12.64 15.37 -11.12
C GLU A 170 -12.17 15.68 -9.70
N THR A 171 -13.02 16.26 -8.86
CA THR A 171 -12.67 16.62 -7.48
C THR A 171 -13.11 15.59 -6.45
N ALA A 172 -14.01 14.66 -6.82
CA ALA A 172 -14.51 13.63 -5.94
C ALA A 172 -13.40 12.62 -5.59
N VAL A 173 -13.10 12.50 -4.29
CA VAL A 173 -12.14 11.52 -3.79
C VAL A 173 -12.80 10.14 -3.79
N LEU A 174 -12.13 9.17 -4.41
CA LEU A 174 -12.58 7.79 -4.54
C LEU A 174 -11.94 6.86 -3.51
N LEU A 175 -10.73 7.19 -3.06
CA LEU A 175 -10.01 6.44 -2.04
C LEU A 175 -9.12 7.39 -1.24
N THR A 176 -9.06 7.15 0.07
CA THR A 176 -8.14 7.83 0.99
C THR A 176 -7.27 6.79 1.70
N LYS A 177 -5.96 7.05 1.79
CA LYS A 177 -4.98 6.18 2.43
C LYS A 177 -4.02 6.95 3.33
N THR A 178 -4.01 6.57 4.59
CA THR A 178 -3.04 7.06 5.56
C THR A 178 -1.71 6.32 5.40
N ILE A 179 -0.62 7.07 5.29
CA ILE A 179 0.75 6.59 5.24
C ILE A 179 1.43 6.92 6.56
N GLU A 180 1.93 5.89 7.24
CA GLU A 180 2.59 6.03 8.54
C GLU A 180 4.12 6.04 8.41
N SER A 181 4.80 6.99 9.06
CA SER A 181 6.27 7.09 9.00
C SER A 181 7.02 5.90 9.62
N ALA A 182 6.37 5.14 10.52
CA ALA A 182 6.97 4.02 11.23
C ALA A 182 7.14 2.76 10.35
N THR A 183 6.37 2.65 9.27
CA THR A 183 6.37 1.48 8.38
C THR A 183 7.15 1.82 7.10
N PRO A 184 8.39 1.34 6.91
CA PRO A 184 9.28 1.80 5.83
C PRO A 184 8.77 1.46 4.43
N ARG A 185 7.93 0.43 4.31
CA ARG A 185 7.32 0.02 3.04
C ARG A 185 5.83 -0.26 3.22
N GLN A 186 5.01 0.42 2.43
CA GLN A 186 3.55 0.26 2.44
C GLN A 186 3.04 -0.03 1.04
N ASN A 187 1.86 -0.66 0.95
CA ASN A 187 1.26 -1.04 -0.33
C ASN A 187 -0.14 -0.45 -0.45
N ILE A 188 -0.49 0.03 -1.64
CA ILE A 188 -1.86 0.32 -2.04
C ILE A 188 -2.18 -0.63 -3.20
N ASN A 189 -3.03 -1.62 -2.94
CA ASN A 189 -3.51 -2.54 -3.95
C ASN A 189 -4.98 -2.24 -4.24
N PHE A 190 -5.35 -1.96 -5.49
CA PHE A 190 -6.71 -1.50 -5.79
C PHE A 190 -7.22 -1.93 -7.17
N PHE A 191 -8.54 -1.92 -7.34
CA PHE A 191 -9.23 -2.06 -8.61
C PHE A 191 -10.23 -0.93 -8.80
N PHE A 192 -10.20 -0.25 -9.95
CA PHE A 192 -11.16 0.77 -10.32
C PHE A 192 -12.05 0.27 -11.46
N ASP A 193 -13.36 0.15 -11.22
CA ASP A 193 -14.33 -0.33 -12.20
C ASP A 193 -14.81 0.76 -13.19
N GLY A 194 -14.25 1.96 -13.07
CA GLY A 194 -14.70 3.13 -13.81
C GLY A 194 -15.59 4.04 -12.98
N THR A 195 -16.16 3.61 -11.86
CA THR A 195 -16.98 4.48 -10.99
C THR A 195 -16.45 4.54 -9.56
N LYS A 196 -16.06 3.40 -8.99
CA LYS A 196 -15.57 3.28 -7.61
C LYS A 196 -14.27 2.50 -7.54
N ILE A 197 -13.52 2.73 -6.46
CA ILE A 197 -12.30 2.00 -6.15
C ILE A 197 -12.62 0.94 -5.10
N VAL A 198 -12.29 -0.32 -5.42
CA VAL A 198 -12.18 -1.40 -4.45
C VAL A 198 -10.74 -1.46 -3.99
N ASP A 199 -10.54 -1.31 -2.69
CA ASP A 199 -9.23 -1.26 -2.06
C ASP A 199 -8.80 -2.64 -1.52
N ASN A 200 -7.51 -2.76 -1.20
CA ASN A 200 -6.84 -3.95 -0.69
C ASN A 200 -7.11 -5.22 -1.52
N VAL A 201 -7.17 -5.06 -2.85
CA VAL A 201 -7.38 -6.19 -3.76
C VAL A 201 -6.16 -7.11 -3.69
N LYS A 202 -6.39 -8.35 -3.27
CA LYS A 202 -5.35 -9.34 -3.06
C LYS A 202 -5.73 -10.65 -3.75
N LEU A 203 -4.74 -11.27 -4.37
CA LEU A 203 -4.88 -12.56 -5.04
C LEU A 203 -3.89 -13.55 -4.43
N ASP A 204 -4.27 -14.13 -3.30
CA ASP A 204 -3.49 -15.17 -2.62
C ASP A 204 -3.51 -16.48 -3.41
N PRO A 205 -2.46 -17.32 -3.34
CA PRO A 205 -2.53 -18.68 -3.87
C PRO A 205 -3.62 -19.51 -3.17
N PRO A 206 -4.18 -20.56 -3.81
CA PRO A 206 -5.10 -21.46 -3.13
C PRO A 206 -4.39 -22.19 -1.98
N VAL A 207 -5.12 -22.43 -0.89
CA VAL A 207 -4.67 -23.21 0.27
C VAL A 207 -4.35 -24.64 -0.15
N ASN A 208 -5.16 -25.23 -1.02
CA ASN A 208 -4.87 -26.50 -1.66
C ASN A 208 -4.36 -26.29 -3.09
N ALA A 209 -3.13 -26.70 -3.37
CA ALA A 209 -2.52 -26.57 -4.70
C ALA A 209 -3.25 -27.38 -5.81
N ALA A 210 -4.09 -28.36 -5.44
CA ALA A 210 -4.96 -29.04 -6.39
C ALA A 210 -6.18 -28.20 -6.77
N ASN A 211 -6.61 -27.27 -5.92
CA ASN A 211 -7.76 -26.40 -6.14
C ASN A 211 -7.38 -25.16 -6.96
N MET A 212 -8.40 -24.41 -7.37
CA MET A 212 -8.26 -23.07 -7.93
C MET A 212 -8.97 -22.06 -7.01
N LEU A 213 -8.29 -21.00 -6.59
CA LEU A 213 -8.94 -19.92 -5.84
C LEU A 213 -9.68 -19.02 -6.83
N VAL A 214 -10.97 -18.77 -6.58
CA VAL A 214 -11.77 -17.80 -7.32
C VAL A 214 -12.09 -16.64 -6.40
N SER A 215 -11.60 -15.46 -6.75
CA SER A 215 -12.01 -14.18 -6.19
C SER A 215 -12.89 -13.47 -7.21
N ALA A 216 -14.13 -13.13 -6.84
CA ALA A 216 -15.07 -12.53 -7.79
C ALA A 216 -15.85 -11.38 -7.15
N LYS A 217 -16.34 -10.48 -8.00
CA LYS A 217 -17.40 -9.51 -7.66
C LYS A 217 -18.46 -9.50 -8.77
N PHE A 218 -19.66 -9.05 -8.43
CA PHE A 218 -20.76 -8.90 -9.38
C PHE A 218 -21.24 -7.46 -9.47
N GLU A 219 -21.40 -6.96 -10.69
CA GLU A 219 -21.94 -5.63 -10.97
C GLU A 219 -22.97 -5.70 -12.10
N THR A 220 -24.21 -5.37 -11.75
CA THR A 220 -25.31 -5.33 -12.72
C THR A 220 -25.21 -4.10 -13.62
N LEU A 221 -25.43 -4.30 -14.91
CA LEU A 221 -25.69 -3.28 -15.92
C LEU A 221 -27.19 -2.93 -15.99
N PHE A 222 -28.04 -3.59 -15.21
CA PHE A 222 -29.50 -3.43 -15.19
C PHE A 222 -29.99 -3.01 -13.79
N ALA A 223 -29.35 -1.96 -13.25
CA ALA A 223 -29.64 -1.42 -11.92
C ALA A 223 -31.12 -1.13 -11.63
N PRO A 224 -31.96 -0.64 -12.57
CA PRO A 224 -33.38 -0.39 -12.29
C PRO A 224 -34.20 -1.65 -11.99
N GLN A 225 -33.73 -2.82 -12.42
CA GLN A 225 -34.45 -4.09 -12.25
C GLN A 225 -33.76 -5.01 -11.27
N PHE A 226 -32.46 -4.85 -11.05
CA PHE A 226 -31.76 -5.56 -9.99
C PHE A 226 -32.33 -5.19 -8.62
N LYS A 227 -32.59 -6.20 -7.78
CA LYS A 227 -33.20 -6.00 -6.45
C LYS A 227 -32.25 -5.36 -5.44
N ASN A 228 -31.01 -5.05 -5.85
CA ASN A 228 -29.98 -4.45 -5.02
C ASN A 228 -29.69 -5.27 -3.75
N VAL A 229 -29.54 -6.59 -3.93
CA VAL A 229 -29.29 -7.58 -2.89
C VAL A 229 -27.93 -8.24 -3.09
N ASP A 230 -27.41 -8.86 -2.03
CA ASP A 230 -26.29 -9.81 -2.17
C ASP A 230 -26.74 -11.01 -3.02
N VAL A 231 -25.81 -11.57 -3.80
CA VAL A 231 -26.09 -12.69 -4.70
C VAL A 231 -25.15 -13.85 -4.42
N ASP A 232 -25.56 -15.07 -4.71
CA ASP A 232 -24.67 -16.23 -4.73
C ASP A 232 -24.33 -16.62 -6.16
N LEU A 233 -23.06 -16.92 -6.41
CA LEU A 233 -22.66 -17.80 -7.50
C LEU A 233 -22.88 -19.25 -7.06
N VAL A 234 -23.81 -19.95 -7.72
CA VAL A 234 -24.02 -21.38 -7.50
C VAL A 234 -23.24 -22.14 -8.57
N PHE A 235 -22.29 -22.98 -8.15
CA PHE A 235 -21.40 -23.66 -9.10
C PHE A 235 -21.96 -25.01 -9.58
N TYR A 236 -21.72 -25.26 -10.86
CA TYR A 236 -22.04 -26.46 -11.61
C TYR A 236 -20.80 -26.92 -12.38
N THR A 237 -20.75 -28.20 -12.70
CA THR A 237 -19.79 -28.77 -13.65
C THR A 237 -20.50 -29.16 -14.93
N ARG A 238 -19.83 -28.98 -16.06
CA ARG A 238 -20.36 -29.44 -17.35
C ARG A 238 -19.24 -29.77 -18.30
N LEU A 239 -19.53 -30.56 -19.33
CA LEU A 239 -18.59 -30.79 -20.42
C LEU A 239 -18.37 -29.48 -21.19
N LYS A 240 -17.13 -29.26 -21.63
CA LYS A 240 -16.76 -28.17 -22.53
C LYS A 240 -17.65 -28.23 -23.78
N PRO A 241 -18.35 -27.14 -24.14
CA PRO A 241 -19.18 -27.13 -25.33
C PRO A 241 -18.32 -27.38 -26.57
N GLN A 242 -18.64 -28.42 -27.35
CA GLN A 242 -17.97 -28.70 -28.62
C GLN A 242 -18.71 -28.12 -29.84
N SER A 243 -19.88 -27.52 -29.61
CA SER A 243 -20.70 -26.85 -30.63
C SER A 243 -21.65 -25.85 -29.97
N THR A 244 -22.26 -24.97 -30.77
CA THR A 244 -23.26 -24.00 -30.29
C THR A 244 -24.46 -24.67 -29.63
N ALA A 245 -24.88 -25.86 -30.10
CA ALA A 245 -25.96 -26.63 -29.49
C ALA A 245 -25.59 -27.18 -28.10
N ALA A 246 -24.31 -27.45 -27.84
CA ALA A 246 -23.84 -27.95 -26.55
C ALA A 246 -23.94 -26.90 -25.42
N TYR A 247 -24.10 -25.61 -25.76
CA TYR A 247 -24.38 -24.56 -24.77
C TYR A 247 -25.81 -24.67 -24.19
N ALA A 248 -26.69 -25.45 -24.80
CA ALA A 248 -28.03 -25.73 -24.29
C ALA A 248 -28.08 -26.87 -23.27
N THR A 249 -26.95 -27.54 -22.98
CA THR A 249 -26.88 -28.60 -21.99
C THR A 249 -26.81 -28.02 -20.58
N ALA A 250 -27.67 -28.51 -19.68
CA ALA A 250 -27.64 -28.16 -18.25
C ALA A 250 -26.34 -28.62 -17.59
N GLY A 251 -25.86 -27.85 -16.61
CA GLY A 251 -24.76 -28.26 -15.75
C GLY A 251 -25.23 -29.22 -14.66
N THR A 252 -24.31 -30.06 -14.18
CA THR A 252 -24.50 -30.89 -12.99
C THR A 252 -24.01 -30.11 -11.78
N LYS A 253 -24.89 -29.88 -10.80
CA LYS A 253 -24.55 -29.15 -9.57
C LYS A 253 -23.40 -29.84 -8.84
N VAL A 254 -22.42 -29.05 -8.36
CA VAL A 254 -21.27 -29.59 -7.60
C VAL A 254 -21.77 -30.21 -6.29
N MET A 255 -21.15 -31.32 -5.86
CA MET A 255 -21.47 -32.01 -4.61
C MET A 255 -20.22 -32.15 -3.72
N PRO A 256 -20.21 -31.59 -2.50
CA PRO A 256 -21.27 -30.75 -1.90
C PRO A 256 -21.48 -29.45 -2.69
N GLU A 257 -22.66 -28.84 -2.55
CA GLU A 257 -22.98 -27.59 -3.24
C GLU A 257 -21.98 -26.50 -2.83
N ILE A 258 -21.35 -25.87 -3.83
CA ILE A 258 -20.45 -24.74 -3.62
C ILE A 258 -21.20 -23.46 -3.99
N ARG A 259 -21.20 -22.51 -3.05
CA ARG A 259 -21.70 -21.15 -3.25
C ARG A 259 -20.61 -20.14 -2.93
N LEU A 260 -20.56 -19.08 -3.72
CA LEU A 260 -19.81 -17.88 -3.40
C LEU A 260 -20.77 -16.71 -3.30
N THR A 261 -20.99 -16.22 -2.08
CA THR A 261 -21.75 -14.97 -1.88
C THR A 261 -20.92 -13.78 -2.35
N LEU A 262 -21.48 -13.00 -3.26
CA LEU A 262 -20.95 -11.74 -3.75
C LEU A 262 -21.74 -10.59 -3.14
N LEU A 263 -21.02 -9.68 -2.48
CA LEU A 263 -21.61 -8.58 -1.73
C LEU A 263 -22.06 -7.45 -2.66
N LYS A 264 -23.23 -6.86 -2.38
CA LYS A 264 -23.78 -5.75 -3.19
C LYS A 264 -22.95 -4.47 -3.15
N ASP A 265 -22.04 -4.33 -2.17
CA ASP A 265 -21.10 -3.22 -2.10
C ASP A 265 -20.03 -3.28 -3.22
N GLY A 266 -19.90 -4.43 -3.89
CA GLY A 266 -18.94 -4.69 -4.97
C GLY A 266 -17.53 -4.98 -4.48
N SER A 267 -17.36 -5.34 -3.21
CA SER A 267 -16.15 -5.98 -2.72
C SER A 267 -15.95 -7.36 -3.35
N PHE A 268 -14.70 -7.81 -3.43
CA PHE A 268 -14.40 -9.15 -3.91
C PHE A 268 -14.63 -10.18 -2.80
N SER A 269 -15.26 -11.29 -3.14
CA SER A 269 -15.42 -12.44 -2.27
C SER A 269 -14.66 -13.64 -2.85
N GLN A 270 -14.28 -14.60 -2.01
CA GLN A 270 -13.39 -15.71 -2.41
C GLN A 270 -13.97 -17.08 -2.07
N THR A 271 -13.70 -18.06 -2.94
CA THR A 271 -13.94 -19.49 -2.69
C THR A 271 -12.90 -20.34 -3.42
N GLU A 272 -12.68 -21.57 -2.97
CA GLU A 272 -11.87 -22.54 -3.70
C GLU A 272 -12.73 -23.52 -4.48
N LEU A 273 -12.41 -23.68 -5.75
CA LEU A 273 -13.01 -24.68 -6.61
C LEU A 273 -12.12 -25.93 -6.64
N PRO A 274 -12.66 -27.13 -6.36
CA PRO A 274 -11.88 -28.37 -6.40
C PRO A 274 -11.50 -28.80 -7.82
N PRO A 275 -10.65 -29.82 -7.97
CA PRO A 275 -10.38 -30.44 -9.27
C PRO A 275 -11.65 -30.94 -9.95
N LEU A 276 -11.72 -30.72 -11.27
CA LEU A 276 -12.79 -31.27 -12.09
C LEU A 276 -12.55 -32.76 -12.39
N PRO A 277 -13.62 -33.55 -12.73
CA PRO A 277 -13.51 -34.98 -13.01
C PRO A 277 -12.62 -35.35 -14.20
N GLY A 278 -12.32 -34.39 -15.08
CA GLY A 278 -11.41 -34.57 -16.21
C GLY A 278 -11.20 -33.29 -17.01
N ALA A 279 -10.24 -33.30 -17.92
CA ALA A 279 -9.83 -32.12 -18.69
C ALA A 279 -10.91 -31.56 -19.64
N ASN A 280 -11.93 -32.36 -19.95
CA ASN A 280 -13.07 -31.98 -20.79
C ASN A 280 -14.20 -31.29 -20.01
N TYR A 281 -14.06 -31.13 -18.70
CA TYR A 281 -15.03 -30.42 -17.88
C TYR A 281 -14.63 -28.96 -17.69
N ILE A 282 -15.62 -28.13 -17.40
CA ILE A 282 -15.47 -26.74 -16.95
C ILE A 282 -16.37 -26.50 -15.75
N TYR A 283 -16.01 -25.48 -14.98
CA TYR A 283 -16.96 -24.87 -14.06
C TYR A 283 -17.91 -23.97 -14.83
N SER A 284 -19.13 -23.93 -14.34
CA SER A 284 -20.18 -23.05 -14.82
C SER A 284 -21.02 -22.61 -13.63
N PHE A 285 -21.78 -21.53 -13.75
CA PHE A 285 -22.51 -20.99 -12.61
C PHE A 285 -23.82 -20.35 -13.00
N ASP A 286 -24.69 -20.18 -12.00
CA ASP A 286 -25.84 -19.26 -12.02
C ASP A 286 -25.63 -18.14 -10.98
N ILE A 287 -26.31 -17.02 -11.18
CA ILE A 287 -26.41 -15.94 -10.19
C ILE A 287 -27.83 -15.91 -9.63
N VAL A 288 -27.92 -16.08 -8.31
CA VAL A 288 -29.19 -16.12 -7.56
C VAL A 288 -29.12 -15.20 -6.36
N GLU A 289 -30.26 -14.86 -5.76
CA GLU A 289 -30.26 -14.14 -4.49
C GLU A 289 -29.57 -14.99 -3.42
N LYS A 290 -28.86 -14.32 -2.50
CA LYS A 290 -28.14 -14.99 -1.42
C LYS A 290 -29.04 -15.95 -0.64
N GLY A 291 -28.61 -17.20 -0.53
CA GLY A 291 -29.30 -18.25 0.22
C GLY A 291 -30.53 -18.85 -0.49
N THR A 292 -30.79 -18.51 -1.75
CA THR A 292 -31.97 -18.98 -2.48
C THR A 292 -31.59 -19.61 -3.82
N ASN A 293 -32.60 -20.00 -4.61
CA ASN A 293 -32.47 -20.31 -6.04
C ASN A 293 -33.35 -19.38 -6.89
N THR A 294 -33.62 -18.17 -6.39
CA THR A 294 -34.41 -17.16 -7.09
C THR A 294 -33.49 -16.17 -7.76
N VAL A 295 -33.92 -15.65 -8.90
CA VAL A 295 -33.15 -14.65 -9.64
C VAL A 295 -33.19 -13.27 -8.96
N PRO A 296 -32.08 -12.51 -8.95
CA PRO A 296 -31.98 -11.26 -8.19
C PRO A 296 -32.54 -10.03 -8.91
N TYR A 297 -33.53 -10.22 -9.79
CA TYR A 297 -34.16 -9.15 -10.58
C TYR A 297 -35.67 -9.13 -10.36
N THR A 298 -36.24 -7.94 -10.43
CA THR A 298 -37.69 -7.73 -10.47
C THR A 298 -38.23 -8.09 -11.85
N THR A 299 -39.37 -8.75 -11.88
CA THR A 299 -40.02 -9.25 -13.10
C THR A 299 -41.20 -8.36 -13.50
N THR A 300 -41.18 -7.08 -13.13
CA THR A 300 -42.34 -6.18 -13.23
C THR A 300 -42.12 -4.99 -14.17
N SER A 301 -40.93 -4.80 -14.74
CA SER A 301 -40.66 -3.71 -15.69
C SER A 301 -39.90 -4.20 -16.93
N ALA A 302 -40.15 -3.56 -18.08
CA ALA A 302 -39.37 -3.79 -19.29
C ALA A 302 -37.87 -3.49 -19.01
N PRO A 303 -36.92 -4.22 -19.63
CA PRO A 303 -37.09 -5.24 -20.68
C PRO A 303 -37.35 -6.68 -20.19
N PHE A 304 -37.72 -6.89 -18.92
CA PHE A 304 -37.73 -8.21 -18.27
C PHE A 304 -39.07 -8.97 -18.35
N VAL A 305 -40.14 -8.32 -18.80
CA VAL A 305 -41.49 -8.90 -18.82
C VAL A 305 -41.95 -9.16 -20.24
N LEU A 306 -41.67 -10.37 -20.74
CA LEU A 306 -42.61 -11.07 -21.60
C LEU A 306 -43.13 -12.25 -20.76
N ALA A 307 -44.42 -12.23 -20.42
CA ALA A 307 -45.04 -13.20 -19.51
C ALA A 307 -44.85 -14.67 -19.92
N THR A 308 -44.47 -14.93 -21.17
CA THR A 308 -44.20 -16.26 -21.75
C THR A 308 -42.78 -16.80 -21.50
N PHE A 309 -41.82 -15.98 -21.04
CA PHE A 309 -40.43 -16.42 -20.75
C PHE A 309 -39.93 -15.85 -19.42
N PRO A 310 -40.43 -16.35 -18.27
CA PRO A 310 -40.02 -15.84 -16.96
C PRO A 310 -38.54 -16.12 -16.67
N PHE A 311 -37.84 -15.12 -16.13
CA PHE A 311 -36.44 -15.25 -15.74
C PHE A 311 -36.29 -16.26 -14.59
N LYS A 312 -35.51 -17.32 -14.81
CA LYS A 312 -35.22 -18.40 -13.86
C LYS A 312 -33.73 -18.73 -13.91
N PRO A 313 -33.15 -19.33 -12.85
CA PRO A 313 -31.80 -19.90 -12.92
C PRO A 313 -31.70 -20.86 -14.12
N ASN A 314 -30.55 -20.86 -14.79
CA ASN A 314 -30.37 -21.58 -16.06
C ASN A 314 -29.49 -22.82 -15.90
N GLU A 315 -29.46 -23.38 -14.68
CA GLU A 315 -28.76 -24.61 -14.32
C GLU A 315 -27.28 -24.57 -14.72
N GLY A 316 -26.62 -23.47 -14.38
CA GLY A 316 -25.20 -23.25 -14.65
C GLY A 316 -24.89 -22.64 -16.01
N ARG A 317 -25.88 -22.25 -16.81
CA ARG A 317 -25.63 -21.65 -18.14
C ARG A 317 -25.50 -20.13 -18.12
N TYR A 318 -25.41 -19.52 -16.94
CA TYR A 318 -25.19 -18.08 -16.85
C TYR A 318 -23.76 -17.73 -17.28
N GLY A 319 -22.75 -18.38 -16.73
CA GLY A 319 -21.34 -18.14 -17.07
C GLY A 319 -20.45 -19.35 -16.87
N GLU A 320 -19.21 -19.25 -17.36
CA GLU A 320 -18.26 -20.37 -17.45
C GLU A 320 -16.89 -19.96 -16.92
N ILE A 321 -16.23 -20.88 -16.20
CA ILE A 321 -14.89 -20.66 -15.66
C ILE A 321 -14.03 -21.87 -16.03
N ASN A 322 -12.92 -21.60 -16.71
CA ASN A 322 -11.89 -22.60 -16.96
C ASN A 322 -11.11 -22.88 -15.68
N PHE A 323 -10.96 -24.16 -15.36
CA PHE A 323 -10.24 -24.60 -14.18
C PHE A 323 -8.74 -24.68 -14.43
N GLU A 324 -7.94 -24.11 -13.52
CA GLU A 324 -6.49 -24.16 -13.53
C GLU A 324 -5.98 -24.48 -12.12
N ALA A 325 -5.48 -25.70 -11.90
CA ALA A 325 -5.00 -26.14 -10.60
C ALA A 325 -3.84 -25.25 -10.09
N GLY A 326 -3.88 -24.91 -8.80
CA GLY A 326 -2.86 -24.12 -8.12
C GLY A 326 -2.88 -22.64 -8.50
N LYS A 327 -3.84 -22.19 -9.32
CA LYS A 327 -3.98 -20.80 -9.73
C LYS A 327 -5.04 -20.08 -8.91
N SER A 328 -4.90 -18.77 -8.89
CA SER A 328 -5.86 -17.85 -8.32
C SER A 328 -6.38 -16.94 -9.40
N LYS A 329 -7.69 -16.79 -9.44
CA LYS A 329 -8.40 -16.01 -10.44
C LYS A 329 -9.14 -14.84 -9.81
N LEU A 330 -9.05 -13.67 -10.43
CA LEU A 330 -9.77 -12.46 -10.05
C LEU A 330 -10.75 -12.07 -11.15
N PHE A 331 -12.05 -12.20 -10.89
CA PHE A 331 -13.10 -12.01 -11.87
C PHE A 331 -14.01 -10.83 -11.53
N VAL A 332 -14.26 -9.98 -12.53
CA VAL A 332 -15.40 -9.05 -12.52
C VAL A 332 -16.48 -9.66 -13.37
N ILE A 333 -17.64 -9.93 -12.76
CA ILE A 333 -18.78 -10.53 -13.42
C ILE A 333 -19.85 -9.47 -13.62
N ASN A 334 -20.26 -9.28 -14.87
CA ASN A 334 -21.39 -8.42 -15.22
C ASN A 334 -22.48 -9.26 -15.84
N ASP A 335 -23.71 -8.82 -15.70
CA ASP A 335 -24.83 -9.36 -16.47
C ASP A 335 -24.81 -8.80 -17.91
N THR A 336 -25.28 -9.60 -18.85
CA THR A 336 -25.43 -9.20 -20.25
C THR A 336 -26.75 -9.73 -20.77
N LYS A 337 -27.49 -8.87 -21.48
CA LYS A 337 -28.76 -9.25 -22.08
C LYS A 337 -28.52 -9.84 -23.47
N ASN A 338 -28.97 -11.07 -23.67
CA ASN A 338 -29.02 -11.69 -24.99
C ASN A 338 -30.45 -11.62 -25.54
N VAL A 339 -30.57 -11.42 -26.84
CA VAL A 339 -31.84 -11.45 -27.57
C VAL A 339 -31.82 -12.67 -28.47
N LEU A 340 -32.77 -13.59 -28.29
CA LEU A 340 -32.96 -14.69 -29.21
C LEU A 340 -33.75 -14.19 -30.42
N ALA A 341 -33.08 -14.11 -31.57
CA ALA A 341 -33.62 -13.55 -32.82
C ALA A 341 -34.96 -14.20 -33.25
N ASN A 342 -35.21 -15.46 -32.86
CA ASN A 342 -36.29 -16.27 -33.41
C ASN A 342 -37.48 -16.45 -32.44
N THR A 343 -37.32 -16.13 -31.14
CA THR A 343 -38.36 -16.39 -30.11
C THR A 343 -38.83 -15.14 -29.38
N ARG A 344 -38.32 -13.95 -29.73
CA ARG A 344 -38.55 -12.69 -28.97
C ARG A 344 -38.24 -12.83 -27.46
N GLY A 345 -37.50 -13.86 -27.06
CA GLY A 345 -37.10 -14.09 -25.66
C GLY A 345 -35.81 -13.37 -25.33
N THR A 346 -35.70 -12.90 -24.08
CA THR A 346 -34.47 -12.32 -23.52
C THR A 346 -33.96 -13.23 -22.40
N TYR A 347 -32.66 -13.47 -22.37
CA TYR A 347 -32.01 -14.17 -21.25
C TYR A 347 -30.71 -13.46 -20.88
N PHE A 348 -30.29 -13.62 -19.63
CA PHE A 348 -29.01 -13.08 -19.16
C PHE A 348 -27.91 -14.13 -19.23
N SER A 349 -26.74 -13.69 -19.66
CA SER A 349 -25.48 -14.40 -19.42
C SER A 349 -24.55 -13.53 -18.58
N GLY A 350 -23.60 -14.17 -17.92
CA GLY A 350 -22.48 -13.54 -17.25
C GLY A 350 -21.38 -13.24 -18.24
N LYS A 351 -21.03 -11.95 -18.36
CA LYS A 351 -19.76 -11.55 -18.94
C LYS A 351 -18.71 -11.55 -17.84
N ILE A 352 -17.63 -12.28 -18.05
CA ILE A 352 -16.52 -12.39 -17.11
C ILE A 352 -15.33 -11.63 -17.66
N THR A 353 -14.77 -10.75 -16.85
CA THR A 353 -13.48 -10.11 -17.12
C THR A 353 -12.45 -10.69 -16.16
N ASP A 354 -11.44 -11.37 -16.68
CA ASP A 354 -10.32 -11.92 -15.91
C ASP A 354 -9.24 -10.84 -15.71
N LEU A 355 -9.04 -10.44 -14.46
CA LEU A 355 -8.05 -9.43 -14.06
C LEU A 355 -6.80 -10.06 -13.43
N SER A 356 -6.71 -11.38 -13.33
CA SER A 356 -5.70 -12.08 -12.53
C SER A 356 -4.28 -11.67 -12.87
N GLN A 357 -3.99 -11.49 -14.16
CA GLN A 357 -2.66 -11.11 -14.65
C GLN A 357 -2.14 -9.79 -14.08
N TYR A 358 -3.02 -8.89 -13.64
CA TYR A 358 -2.64 -7.59 -13.11
C TYR A 358 -2.35 -7.60 -11.60
N PHE A 359 -2.74 -8.69 -10.92
CA PHE A 359 -2.62 -8.82 -9.46
C PHE A 359 -1.69 -9.96 -9.02
N GLN A 360 -1.27 -10.83 -9.94
CA GLN A 360 -0.23 -11.85 -9.73
C GLN A 360 1.14 -11.28 -9.37
#